data_AF-A0AAU6AIQ0-F1
#
_entry.id   AF-A0AAU6AIQ0-F1
#
_cell.length_a   1.000
_cell.length_b   1.000
_cell.length_c   1.000
_cell.angle_alpha   90.00
_cell.angle_beta   90.00
_cell.angle_gamma   90.00
#
_symmetry.space_group_name_H-M   'P 1'
#
loop_
_entity.id
_entity.type
_entity.pdbx_description
1 polymer ?
#
loop_
_entity_poly.entity_id
_entity_poly.type
_entity_poly.pdbx_seq_one_letter_code
_entity_poly.pdbx_strand_id
1 'polypeptide(L)'
;MTSTLEDLAVAGRRVTFTYYRHLKSGPAVPGIITGTEPAVNGALLARVRLDGTRSTLTPPVDYEGLTYLDEVVPVPELPMGRFTPERSDTYGFYEKDGVLLAAIGEDGEDLIVLTGGREKAITVARAYLDDQAWVDLDYVDFDDIRAHWAVFEWEPENAECPWTVRWDAQESDDQAIRIHYLPAA
;
A
#
# COMPACT_ATOMS: atom_id res chain seq x y z
N MET A 1 12.89 38.32 2.93
CA MET A 1 13.68 37.22 3.52
C MET A 1 13.47 36.03 2.61
N THR A 2 14.53 35.49 2.02
CA THR A 2 14.44 34.31 1.16
C THR A 2 14.30 33.11 2.09
N SER A 3 13.14 32.46 2.10
CA SER A 3 12.94 31.21 2.84
C SER A 3 13.93 30.18 2.31
N THR A 4 14.64 29.48 3.19
CA THR A 4 15.42 28.31 2.79
C THR A 4 14.46 27.13 2.51
N LEU A 5 14.93 26.10 1.81
CA LEU A 5 14.14 24.88 1.61
C LEU A 5 13.84 24.17 2.94
N GLU A 6 14.76 24.26 3.90
CA GLU A 6 14.57 23.77 5.26
C GLU A 6 13.40 24.49 5.96
N ASP A 7 13.27 25.81 5.78
CA ASP A 7 12.14 26.58 6.33
C ASP A 7 10.79 26.21 5.69
N LEU A 8 10.81 25.65 4.47
CA LEU A 8 9.59 25.20 3.77
C LEU A 8 9.16 23.78 4.18
N ALA A 9 10.10 22.96 4.65
CA ALA A 9 9.88 21.57 5.05
C ALA A 9 9.19 21.46 6.42
N VAL A 10 7.95 21.93 6.49
CA VAL A 10 7.12 21.91 7.71
C VAL A 10 6.00 20.89 7.59
N ALA A 11 5.66 20.24 8.72
CA ALA A 11 4.52 19.35 8.77
C ALA A 11 3.24 20.05 8.29
N GLY A 12 2.45 19.38 7.45
CA GLY A 12 1.25 19.93 6.84
C GLY A 12 1.44 20.60 5.48
N ARG A 13 2.69 20.86 5.08
CA ARG A 13 3.01 21.44 3.77
C ARG A 13 2.62 20.49 2.66
N ARG A 14 1.80 20.95 1.71
CA ARG A 14 1.49 20.22 0.48
C ARG A 14 2.67 20.24 -0.48
N VAL A 15 2.89 19.12 -1.15
CA VAL A 15 3.98 18.93 -2.10
C VAL A 15 3.51 18.16 -3.32
N THR A 16 4.27 18.23 -4.40
CA THR A 16 4.23 17.23 -5.48
C THR A 16 5.57 16.51 -5.56
N PHE A 17 5.51 15.19 -5.69
CA PHE A 17 6.68 14.32 -5.77
C PHE A 17 6.78 13.64 -7.14
N THR A 18 7.94 13.69 -7.77
CA THR A 18 8.22 12.99 -9.03
C THR A 18 9.32 11.95 -8.81
N TYR A 19 9.01 10.67 -9.06
CA TYR A 19 9.97 9.57 -8.98
C TYR A 19 11.03 9.68 -10.09
N TYR A 20 12.29 9.35 -9.76
CA TYR A 20 13.42 9.22 -10.68
C TYR A 20 13.69 10.44 -11.57
N ARG A 21 14.30 11.47 -10.97
CA ARG A 21 14.66 12.79 -11.55
C ARG A 21 15.38 12.83 -12.92
N HIS A 22 15.94 11.74 -13.44
CA HIS A 22 16.55 11.75 -14.78
C HIS A 22 15.49 11.73 -15.90
N LEU A 23 14.26 11.37 -15.56
CA LEU A 23 13.08 11.46 -16.40
C LEU A 23 12.31 12.74 -16.02
N LYS A 24 12.75 13.90 -16.51
CA LYS A 24 12.17 15.24 -16.23
C LYS A 24 10.67 15.42 -16.57
N SER A 25 9.96 14.34 -16.89
CA SER A 25 8.57 14.30 -17.34
C SER A 25 7.77 13.15 -16.72
N GLY A 26 8.22 12.56 -15.61
CA GLY A 26 7.44 11.56 -14.88
C GLY A 26 6.16 12.15 -14.27
N PRO A 27 5.13 11.34 -14.01
CA PRO A 27 3.91 11.81 -13.37
C PRO A 27 4.22 12.34 -11.96
N ALA A 28 3.78 13.57 -11.70
CA ALA A 28 3.88 14.18 -10.37
C ALA A 28 2.74 13.65 -9.49
N VAL A 29 3.09 13.13 -8.32
CA VAL A 29 2.15 12.58 -7.35
C VAL A 29 1.96 13.58 -6.22
N PRO A 30 0.72 14.00 -5.90
CA PRO A 30 0.46 14.86 -4.76
C PRO A 30 0.83 14.19 -3.43
N GLY A 31 1.22 14.99 -2.45
CA GLY A 31 1.51 14.51 -1.10
C GLY A 31 1.57 15.60 -0.05
N ILE A 32 1.94 15.22 1.16
CA ILE A 32 2.06 16.11 2.32
C ILE A 32 3.29 15.76 3.16
N ILE A 33 3.93 16.78 3.70
CA ILE A 33 5.00 16.58 4.69
C ILE A 33 4.38 16.23 6.04
N THR A 34 4.73 15.07 6.59
CA THR A 34 4.28 14.63 7.92
C THR A 34 5.30 14.98 9.02
N GLY A 35 6.52 15.32 8.64
CA GLY A 35 7.58 15.79 9.54
C GLY A 35 8.94 15.87 8.85
N THR A 36 9.99 16.02 9.63
CA THR A 36 11.38 16.01 9.16
C THR A 36 12.27 15.24 10.12
N GLU A 37 13.36 14.67 9.62
CA GLU A 37 14.35 13.97 10.44
C GLU A 37 15.78 14.18 9.92
N PRO A 38 16.79 14.17 10.80
CA PRO A 38 18.18 14.26 10.39
C PRO A 38 18.68 12.91 9.84
N ALA A 39 19.31 12.93 8.67
CA ALA A 39 20.08 11.81 8.14
C ALA A 39 21.40 11.64 8.92
N VAL A 40 22.02 10.45 8.78
CA VAL A 40 23.31 10.12 9.41
C VAL A 40 24.44 11.08 8.99
N ASN A 41 24.38 11.61 7.77
CA ASN A 41 25.35 12.59 7.25
C ASN A 41 25.03 14.05 7.63
N GLY A 42 24.00 14.29 8.44
CA GLY A 42 23.57 15.61 8.88
C GLY A 42 22.62 16.35 7.93
N ALA A 43 22.28 15.78 6.77
CA ALA A 43 21.27 16.37 5.88
C ALA A 43 19.86 16.26 6.49
N LEU A 44 19.00 17.24 6.24
CA LEU A 44 17.59 17.18 6.65
C LEU A 44 16.77 16.39 5.62
N LEU A 45 16.02 15.40 6.08
CA LEU A 45 15.07 14.64 5.28
C LEU A 45 13.65 15.11 5.57
N ALA A 46 12.83 15.27 4.53
CA ALA A 46 11.40 15.46 4.66
C ALA A 46 10.71 14.09 4.71
N ARG A 47 9.79 13.90 5.65
CA ARG A 47 8.87 12.76 5.66
C ARG A 47 7.67 13.11 4.80
N VAL A 48 7.57 12.54 3.61
CA VAL A 48 6.53 12.83 2.62
C VAL A 48 5.59 11.64 2.48
N ARG A 49 4.32 11.82 2.85
CA ARG A 49 3.26 10.85 2.56
C ARG A 49 2.55 11.24 1.28
N LEU A 50 2.54 10.36 0.29
CA LEU A 50 1.83 10.61 -0.97
C LEU A 50 0.33 10.34 -0.78
N ASP A 51 -0.49 11.06 -1.54
CA ASP A 51 -1.93 10.85 -1.51
C ASP A 51 -2.26 9.45 -2.06
N GLY A 52 -3.12 8.72 -1.36
CA GLY A 52 -3.44 7.33 -1.70
C GLY A 52 -2.38 6.30 -1.26
N THR A 53 -1.32 6.72 -0.53
CA THR A 53 -0.34 5.80 0.07
C THR A 53 -0.30 5.93 1.60
N ARG A 54 -0.09 4.82 2.31
CA ARG A 54 0.15 4.83 3.78
C ARG A 54 1.64 4.86 4.14
N SER A 55 2.51 4.60 3.16
CA SER A 55 3.95 4.69 3.31
C SER A 55 4.45 6.12 3.13
N THR A 56 5.52 6.43 3.86
CA THR A 56 6.23 7.72 3.81
C THR A 56 7.55 7.55 3.08
N LEU A 57 7.83 8.48 2.17
CA LEU A 57 9.14 8.66 1.56
C LEU A 57 9.98 9.60 2.42
N THR A 58 11.30 9.38 2.47
CA THR A 58 12.24 10.23 3.22
C THR A 58 13.28 10.92 2.33
N PRO A 59 12.86 11.68 1.29
CA PRO A 59 13.82 12.40 0.45
C PRO A 59 14.53 13.53 1.22
N PRO A 60 15.75 13.90 0.81
CA PRO A 60 16.35 15.17 1.23
C PRO A 60 15.42 16.35 0.95
N VAL A 61 15.44 17.38 1.80
CA VAL A 61 14.60 18.58 1.61
C VAL A 61 14.90 19.34 0.32
N ASP A 62 16.10 19.17 -0.23
CA ASP A 62 16.56 19.74 -1.50
C ASP A 62 16.45 18.76 -2.68
N TYR A 63 15.71 17.67 -2.50
CA TYR A 63 15.48 16.71 -3.58
C TYR A 63 14.79 17.39 -4.77
N GLU A 64 15.43 17.31 -5.94
CA GLU A 64 14.96 17.98 -7.17
C GLU A 64 13.53 17.55 -7.59
N GLY A 65 13.12 16.32 -7.25
CA GLY A 65 11.76 15.83 -7.53
C GLY A 65 10.72 16.24 -6.49
N LEU A 66 11.08 17.00 -5.45
CA LEU A 66 10.19 17.49 -4.40
C LEU A 66 9.87 18.96 -4.65
N THR A 67 8.64 19.26 -5.05
CA THR A 67 8.16 20.62 -5.22
C THR A 67 7.23 21.00 -4.06
N TYR A 68 7.56 22.09 -3.37
CA TYR A 68 6.78 22.64 -2.28
C TYR A 68 5.66 23.52 -2.82
N LEU A 69 4.43 23.32 -2.34
CA LEU A 69 3.29 24.17 -2.67
C LEU A 69 3.07 25.23 -1.59
N ASP A 70 2.45 26.35 -1.96
CA ASP A 70 2.12 27.45 -1.04
C ASP A 70 0.85 27.16 -0.23
N GLU A 71 0.76 25.94 0.32
CA GLU A 71 -0.37 25.48 1.12
C GLU A 71 0.14 24.65 2.30
N VAL A 72 -0.29 25.02 3.50
CA VAL A 72 -0.03 24.27 4.74
C VAL A 72 -1.38 23.99 5.40
N VAL A 73 -1.69 22.71 5.55
CA VAL A 73 -2.94 22.21 6.14
C VAL A 73 -2.62 21.23 7.27
N PRO A 74 -3.56 20.94 8.19
CA PRO A 74 -3.36 19.85 9.14
C PRO A 74 -3.02 18.54 8.41
N VAL A 75 -2.05 17.81 8.93
CA VAL A 75 -1.73 16.48 8.39
C VAL A 75 -2.94 15.57 8.60
N PRO A 76 -3.54 15.02 7.54
CA PRO A 76 -4.69 14.13 7.70
C PRO A 76 -4.34 12.92 8.57
N GLU A 77 -5.22 12.54 9.48
CA GLU A 77 -5.06 11.27 10.17
C GLU A 77 -5.32 10.11 9.20
N LEU A 78 -4.55 9.03 9.32
CA LEU A 78 -4.83 7.81 8.58
C LEU A 78 -5.90 6.99 9.33
N PRO A 79 -6.83 6.33 8.62
CA PRO A 79 -7.76 5.43 9.27
C PRO A 79 -6.98 4.33 9.99
N MET A 80 -7.46 3.94 11.17
CA MET A 80 -6.87 2.90 12.00
C MET A 80 -7.95 1.90 12.41
N GLY A 81 -7.51 0.70 12.78
CA GLY A 81 -8.41 -0.38 13.19
C GLY A 81 -8.90 -1.22 12.01
N ARG A 82 -10.00 -1.93 12.24
CA ARG A 82 -10.56 -2.87 11.28
C ARG A 82 -11.17 -2.18 10.07
N PHE A 83 -11.05 -2.82 8.92
CA PHE A 83 -11.70 -2.37 7.70
C PHE A 83 -12.14 -3.53 6.82
N THR A 84 -13.01 -3.24 5.87
CA THR A 84 -13.39 -4.14 4.79
C THR A 84 -12.72 -3.64 3.51
N PRO A 85 -11.90 -4.46 2.82
CA PRO A 85 -11.28 -4.04 1.58
C PRO A 85 -12.32 -3.70 0.50
N GLU A 86 -12.15 -2.53 -0.12
CA GLU A 86 -12.98 -2.02 -1.20
C GLU A 86 -12.17 -1.83 -2.49
N ARG A 87 -12.85 -1.68 -3.62
CA ARG A 87 -12.18 -1.58 -4.94
C ARG A 87 -11.33 -0.32 -5.10
N SER A 88 -11.63 0.72 -4.33
CA SER A 88 -10.82 1.94 -4.28
C SER A 88 -9.55 1.80 -3.45
N ASP A 89 -9.34 0.68 -2.76
CA ASP A 89 -8.18 0.50 -1.90
C ASP A 89 -6.94 0.18 -2.73
N THR A 90 -6.13 1.19 -2.97
CA THR A 90 -4.85 1.09 -3.70
C THR A 90 -3.72 0.50 -2.86
N TYR A 91 -4.03 -0.04 -1.67
CA TYR A 91 -3.06 -0.42 -0.64
C TYR A 91 -2.63 -1.89 -0.75
N GLY A 92 -2.26 -2.35 -1.94
CA GLY A 92 -1.84 -3.75 -2.16
C GLY A 92 -2.97 -4.73 -2.47
N PHE A 93 -4.18 -4.22 -2.74
CA PHE A 93 -5.24 -4.99 -3.37
C PHE A 93 -5.25 -4.76 -4.88
N TYR A 94 -5.55 -5.83 -5.62
CA TYR A 94 -5.70 -5.84 -7.06
C TYR A 94 -7.11 -6.29 -7.41
N GLU A 95 -7.65 -5.79 -8.52
CA GLU A 95 -8.92 -6.27 -9.06
C GLU A 95 -8.67 -7.12 -10.30
N LYS A 96 -9.23 -8.33 -10.32
CA LYS A 96 -9.26 -9.23 -11.48
C LYS A 96 -10.67 -9.79 -11.62
N ASP A 97 -11.27 -9.60 -12.80
CA ASP A 97 -12.63 -10.05 -13.12
C ASP A 97 -13.70 -9.64 -12.08
N GLY A 98 -13.59 -8.40 -11.57
CA GLY A 98 -14.52 -7.85 -10.59
C GLY A 98 -14.34 -8.38 -9.16
N VAL A 99 -13.28 -9.14 -8.90
CA VAL A 99 -12.94 -9.72 -7.58
C VAL A 99 -11.64 -9.09 -7.08
N LEU A 100 -11.65 -8.69 -5.81
CA LEU A 100 -10.45 -8.20 -5.15
C LEU A 100 -9.58 -9.36 -4.68
N LEU A 101 -8.28 -9.18 -4.82
CA LEU A 101 -7.27 -10.10 -4.32
C LEU A 101 -6.07 -9.32 -3.78
N ALA A 102 -5.30 -9.95 -2.91
CA ALA A 102 -4.03 -9.43 -2.43
C ALA A 102 -2.96 -10.52 -2.54
N ALA A 103 -1.78 -10.13 -3.02
CA ALA A 103 -0.57 -10.92 -2.90
C ALA A 103 0.13 -10.49 -1.60
N ILE A 104 0.43 -11.46 -0.75
CA ILE A 104 1.08 -11.27 0.56
C ILE A 104 2.30 -12.20 0.66
N GLY A 105 3.08 -12.07 1.73
CA GLY A 105 4.38 -12.73 1.84
C GLY A 105 5.52 -11.79 1.45
N GLU A 106 6.75 -12.26 1.59
CA GLU A 106 7.95 -11.42 1.39
C GLU A 106 8.12 -11.03 -0.09
N ASP A 107 7.77 -11.96 -0.99
CA ASP A 107 7.83 -11.81 -2.44
C ASP A 107 6.44 -11.82 -3.10
N GLY A 108 5.36 -11.74 -2.30
CA GLY A 108 3.99 -11.83 -2.79
C GLY A 108 3.58 -13.25 -3.21
N GLU A 109 4.21 -14.26 -2.61
CA GLU A 109 4.04 -15.68 -2.93
C GLU A 109 2.68 -16.27 -2.51
N ASP A 110 2.04 -15.68 -1.49
CA ASP A 110 0.75 -16.09 -0.96
C ASP A 110 -0.37 -15.25 -1.58
N LEU A 111 -1.55 -15.84 -1.81
CA LEU A 111 -2.71 -15.12 -2.34
C LEU A 111 -3.93 -15.17 -1.44
N ILE A 112 -4.57 -14.03 -1.27
CA ILE A 112 -5.91 -13.89 -0.69
C ILE A 112 -6.88 -13.44 -1.77
N VAL A 113 -7.99 -14.15 -1.95
CA VAL A 113 -9.06 -13.78 -2.90
C VAL A 113 -10.37 -13.54 -2.16
N LEU A 114 -10.94 -12.34 -2.34
CA LEU A 114 -12.12 -11.87 -1.62
C LEU A 114 -13.39 -12.23 -2.41
N THR A 115 -13.85 -13.47 -2.24
CA THR A 115 -15.03 -14.01 -2.91
C THR A 115 -15.73 -15.06 -2.06
N GLY A 116 -17.05 -15.21 -2.26
CA GLY A 116 -17.86 -16.20 -1.54
C GLY A 116 -17.74 -17.63 -2.08
N GLY A 117 -17.13 -17.85 -3.24
CA GLY A 117 -17.08 -19.15 -3.91
C GLY A 117 -15.68 -19.60 -4.34
N ARG A 118 -15.31 -20.83 -3.96
CA ARG A 118 -13.99 -21.43 -4.24
C ARG A 118 -13.66 -21.52 -5.72
N GLU A 119 -14.61 -21.91 -6.57
CA GLU A 119 -14.38 -22.01 -8.03
C GLU A 119 -14.01 -20.65 -8.63
N LYS A 120 -14.70 -19.58 -8.19
CA LYS A 120 -14.39 -18.22 -8.59
C LYS A 120 -13.02 -17.79 -8.05
N ALA A 121 -12.68 -18.19 -6.82
CA ALA A 121 -11.36 -17.91 -6.23
C ALA A 121 -10.23 -18.55 -7.04
N ILE A 122 -10.35 -19.83 -7.40
CA ILE A 122 -9.38 -20.55 -8.25
C ILE A 122 -9.23 -19.86 -9.60
N THR A 123 -10.35 -19.51 -10.24
CA THR A 123 -10.34 -18.85 -11.56
C THR A 123 -9.59 -17.53 -11.50
N VAL A 124 -9.89 -16.71 -10.49
CA VAL A 124 -9.25 -15.40 -10.29
C VAL A 124 -7.78 -15.53 -9.92
N ALA A 125 -7.43 -16.43 -9.00
CA ALA A 125 -6.04 -16.68 -8.61
C ALA A 125 -5.21 -17.14 -9.81
N ARG A 126 -5.72 -18.09 -10.60
CA ARG A 126 -5.06 -18.56 -11.82
C ARG A 126 -4.87 -17.42 -12.82
N ALA A 127 -5.91 -16.62 -13.07
CA ALA A 127 -5.83 -15.52 -14.02
C ALA A 127 -4.89 -14.40 -13.54
N TYR A 128 -4.74 -14.19 -12.22
CA TYR A 128 -3.77 -13.25 -11.67
C TYR A 128 -2.32 -13.77 -11.80
N LEU A 129 -2.09 -15.04 -11.47
CA LEU A 129 -0.76 -15.66 -11.55
C LEU A 129 -0.29 -15.85 -13.01
N ASP A 130 -1.20 -16.13 -13.95
CA ASP A 130 -0.89 -16.22 -15.38
C ASP A 130 -0.40 -14.89 -15.97
N ASP A 131 -0.87 -13.76 -15.44
CA ASP A 131 -0.36 -12.43 -15.80
C ASP A 131 1.07 -12.18 -15.26
N GLN A 132 1.52 -12.96 -14.26
CA GLN A 132 2.85 -12.83 -13.68
C GLN A 132 3.85 -13.64 -14.49
N ALA A 133 4.63 -12.95 -15.33
CA ALA A 133 5.60 -13.58 -16.24
C ALA A 133 6.69 -14.45 -15.58
N TRP A 134 6.78 -14.44 -14.25
CA TRP A 134 7.76 -15.16 -13.44
C TRP A 134 7.16 -16.34 -12.65
N VAL A 135 5.84 -16.53 -12.65
CA VAL A 135 5.18 -17.66 -11.98
C VAL A 135 5.00 -18.80 -12.96
N ASP A 136 5.49 -19.98 -12.60
CA ASP A 136 5.20 -21.21 -13.34
C ASP A 136 4.01 -21.92 -12.68
N LEU A 137 2.86 -21.88 -13.37
CA LEU A 137 1.59 -22.43 -12.88
C LEU A 137 1.64 -23.94 -12.66
N ASP A 138 2.58 -24.67 -13.27
CA ASP A 138 2.71 -26.12 -13.07
C ASP A 138 3.18 -26.48 -11.65
N TYR A 139 3.73 -25.51 -10.91
CA TYR A 139 4.13 -25.67 -9.51
C TYR A 139 3.09 -25.14 -8.52
N VAL A 140 1.95 -24.65 -8.99
CA VAL A 140 0.91 -24.08 -8.13
C VAL A 140 -0.23 -25.07 -7.94
N ASP A 141 -0.41 -25.57 -6.72
CA ASP A 141 -1.53 -26.43 -6.37
C ASP A 141 -2.78 -25.61 -6.00
N PHE A 142 -3.63 -25.34 -6.98
CA PHE A 142 -4.91 -24.66 -6.74
C PHE A 142 -5.89 -25.48 -5.89
N ASP A 143 -5.66 -26.78 -5.71
CA ASP A 143 -6.46 -27.57 -4.78
C ASP A 143 -6.17 -27.24 -3.31
N ASP A 144 -5.10 -26.49 -3.02
CA ASP A 144 -4.79 -25.96 -1.69
C ASP A 144 -5.51 -24.67 -1.33
N ILE A 145 -6.33 -24.12 -2.24
CA ILE A 145 -7.20 -23.01 -1.87
C ILE A 145 -8.18 -23.43 -0.75
N ARG A 146 -8.15 -22.69 0.36
CA ARG A 146 -9.03 -22.88 1.53
C ARG A 146 -9.81 -21.61 1.85
N ALA A 147 -11.06 -21.80 2.27
CA ALA A 147 -11.90 -20.68 2.71
C ALA A 147 -11.60 -20.36 4.18
N HIS A 148 -11.44 -19.07 4.49
CA HIS A 148 -11.24 -18.57 5.84
C HIS A 148 -12.19 -17.41 6.12
N TRP A 149 -12.57 -17.24 7.38
CA TRP A 149 -13.07 -15.96 7.87
C TRP A 149 -11.87 -15.16 8.33
N ALA A 150 -11.80 -13.90 7.90
CA ALA A 150 -10.67 -13.04 8.20
C ALA A 150 -11.12 -11.62 8.50
N VAL A 151 -10.31 -10.92 9.27
CA VAL A 151 -10.45 -9.49 9.54
C VAL A 151 -9.17 -8.80 9.10
N PHE A 152 -9.32 -7.68 8.39
CA PHE A 152 -8.22 -6.84 7.97
C PHE A 152 -8.08 -5.66 8.92
N GLU A 153 -6.87 -5.38 9.37
CA GLU A 153 -6.58 -4.28 10.30
C GLU A 153 -5.51 -3.37 9.71
N TRP A 154 -5.75 -2.06 9.74
CA TRP A 154 -4.77 -1.08 9.31
C TRP A 154 -3.58 -1.04 10.26
N GLU A 155 -2.38 -1.11 9.70
CA GLU A 155 -1.15 -0.88 10.44
C GLU A 155 -0.83 0.62 10.57
N PRO A 156 0.02 1.01 11.54
CA PRO A 156 0.53 2.36 11.65
C PRO A 156 1.22 2.85 10.37
N GLU A 157 1.30 4.18 10.21
CA GLU A 157 2.10 4.80 9.15
C GLU A 157 3.54 4.25 9.16
N ASN A 158 4.06 3.86 8.00
CA ASN A 158 5.41 3.28 7.80
C ASN A 158 5.62 1.86 8.30
N ALA A 159 4.56 1.14 8.67
CA ALA A 159 4.65 -0.31 8.70
C ALA A 159 5.06 -0.84 7.30
N GLU A 160 5.79 -1.95 7.30
CA GLU A 160 6.27 -2.62 6.09
C GLU A 160 5.11 -2.99 5.16
N CYS A 161 4.02 -3.50 5.75
CA CYS A 161 2.75 -3.70 5.08
C CYS A 161 1.72 -2.69 5.61
N PRO A 162 0.86 -2.11 4.75
CA PRO A 162 -0.12 -1.11 5.15
C PRO A 162 -1.22 -1.68 6.06
N TRP A 163 -1.43 -2.98 6.05
CA TRP A 163 -2.42 -3.71 6.83
C TRP A 163 -1.93 -5.12 7.16
N THR A 164 -2.59 -5.74 8.13
CA THR A 164 -2.41 -7.15 8.49
C THR A 164 -3.72 -7.91 8.42
N VAL A 165 -3.63 -9.25 8.33
CA VAL A 165 -4.77 -10.16 8.29
C VAL A 165 -4.78 -11.01 9.54
N ARG A 166 -5.94 -11.05 10.19
CA ARG A 166 -6.23 -11.99 11.27
C ARG A 166 -6.98 -13.20 10.73
N TRP A 167 -6.33 -14.36 10.79
CA TRP A 167 -6.81 -15.63 10.24
C TRP A 167 -7.68 -16.45 11.19
N ASP A 168 -7.77 -16.03 12.45
CA ASP A 168 -8.50 -16.69 13.54
C ASP A 168 -9.95 -16.18 13.69
N ALA A 169 -10.42 -15.35 12.76
CA ALA A 169 -11.75 -14.76 12.83
C ALA A 169 -12.87 -15.79 12.58
N GLN A 170 -14.06 -15.46 13.09
CA GLN A 170 -15.28 -16.24 12.92
C GLN A 170 -16.33 -15.44 12.13
N GLU A 171 -17.30 -16.13 11.52
CA GLU A 171 -18.42 -15.49 10.80
C GLU A 171 -19.18 -14.46 11.65
N SER A 172 -19.27 -14.69 12.96
CA SER A 172 -19.94 -13.81 13.90
C SER A 172 -19.12 -12.59 14.34
N ASP A 173 -17.83 -12.53 13.98
CA ASP A 173 -16.97 -11.43 14.40
C ASP A 173 -17.27 -10.17 13.57
N ASP A 174 -17.19 -9.02 14.23
CA ASP A 174 -17.40 -7.74 13.57
C ASP A 174 -16.39 -7.51 12.44
N GLN A 175 -16.91 -7.17 11.27
CA GLN A 175 -16.18 -6.99 10.01
C GLN A 175 -15.42 -8.23 9.49
N ALA A 176 -15.74 -9.44 9.98
CA ALA A 176 -15.22 -10.65 9.37
C ALA A 176 -15.76 -10.84 7.96
N ILE A 177 -14.86 -11.08 7.01
CA ILE A 177 -15.19 -11.39 5.64
C ILE A 177 -14.67 -12.76 5.24
N ARG A 178 -15.42 -13.43 4.38
CA ARG A 178 -15.01 -14.72 3.83
C ARG A 178 -14.01 -14.50 2.71
N ILE A 179 -12.82 -15.06 2.88
CA ILE A 179 -11.74 -15.04 1.91
C ILE A 179 -11.41 -16.46 1.47
N HIS A 180 -10.66 -16.57 0.37
CA HIS A 180 -10.05 -17.80 -0.09
C HIS A 180 -8.54 -17.59 -0.17
N TYR A 181 -7.80 -18.35 0.63
CA TYR A 181 -6.35 -18.28 0.74
C TYR A 181 -5.70 -19.40 -0.05
N LEU A 182 -4.68 -19.05 -0.82
CA LEU A 182 -3.75 -19.96 -1.47
C LEU A 182 -2.36 -19.72 -0.84
N PRO A 183 -1.80 -20.70 -0.12
CA PRO A 183 -0.42 -20.60 0.33
C PRO A 183 0.55 -20.72 -0.85
N ALA A 184 1.73 -20.15 -0.71
CA ALA A 184 2.88 -20.45 -1.53
C ALA A 184 3.23 -21.95 -1.44
N ALA A 185 3.71 -22.49 -2.56
CA ALA A 185 4.16 -23.88 -2.67
C ALA A 185 5.54 -24.13 -2.03
#